data_AF-A0A942F096-F1
#
_entry.id   AF-A0A942F096-F1
#
_cell.length_a   1.000
_cell.length_b   1.000
_cell.length_c   1.000
_cell.angle_alpha   90.00
_cell.angle_beta   90.00
_cell.angle_gamma   90.00
#
_symmetry.space_group_name_H-M   'P 1'
#
loop_
_entity.id
_entity.type
_entity.pdbx_description
1 polymer ?
#
loop_
_entity_poly.entity_id
_entity_poly.type
_entity_poly.pdbx_seq_one_letter_code
_entity_poly.pdbx_strand_id
1 'polypeptide(L)'
;MNDDRETHIARYRALLSGAYQQYWLELDRDTSAKPFLPYGLEKEVSEWSLPRFGDQMLSSNLNELINAINAWNHRLRSWTAWSRVLATINDEKDRWDVRSEFVEPLAYFCLHQPAGSRDRLTRFATQVVHVGNLRVVAGYRDVLAEDAKVFKRLQQNHKKPHAVFLRREEAEAQFMAKSSGWHEAGALMAHVQQMDPGDYRDATGDWRNRAAHGISQHFEFGEVERVTRRVGFSETKVEGHGGVEFKEDRARKSVSYVFGGYDAL
;
A
#
# COMPACT_ATOMS: atom_id res chain seq x y z
N MET A 1 -21.85 23.04 -34.84
CA MET A 1 -21.38 21.81 -34.15
C MET A 1 -19.87 21.80 -33.87
N ASN A 2 -19.00 22.42 -34.69
CA ASN A 2 -17.57 22.57 -34.36
C ASN A 2 -17.27 23.67 -33.31
N ASP A 3 -18.00 24.80 -33.37
CA ASP A 3 -17.78 25.99 -32.53
C ASP A 3 -17.98 25.72 -31.02
N ASP A 4 -18.97 24.88 -30.69
CA ASP A 4 -19.30 24.48 -29.31
C ASP A 4 -18.22 23.56 -28.69
N ARG A 5 -17.60 22.71 -29.52
CA ARG A 5 -16.51 21.82 -29.11
C ARG A 5 -15.21 22.58 -28.88
N GLU A 6 -14.87 23.53 -29.76
CA GLU A 6 -13.68 24.36 -29.60
C GLU A 6 -13.77 25.24 -28.36
N THR A 7 -14.95 25.83 -28.12
CA THR A 7 -15.25 26.60 -26.91
C THR A 7 -15.13 25.75 -25.64
N HIS A 8 -15.65 24.51 -25.65
CA HIS A 8 -15.50 23.57 -24.53
C HIS A 8 -14.03 23.23 -24.24
N ILE A 9 -13.24 22.90 -25.28
CA ILE A 9 -11.82 22.57 -25.11
C ILE A 9 -11.02 23.76 -24.58
N ALA A 10 -11.30 24.97 -25.07
CA ALA A 10 -10.65 26.19 -24.59
C ALA A 10 -10.95 26.44 -23.10
N ARG A 11 -12.21 26.29 -22.69
CA ARG A 11 -12.61 26.38 -21.28
C ARG A 11 -11.89 25.34 -20.41
N TYR A 12 -11.90 24.07 -20.83
CA TYR A 12 -11.26 22.98 -20.08
C TYR A 12 -9.76 23.25 -19.89
N ARG A 13 -9.06 23.66 -20.95
CA ARG A 13 -7.64 24.02 -20.86
C ARG A 13 -7.38 25.21 -19.94
N ALA A 14 -8.22 26.24 -20.00
CA ALA A 14 -8.10 27.40 -19.13
C ALA A 14 -8.30 27.01 -17.66
N LEU A 15 -9.30 26.17 -17.37
CA LEU A 15 -9.55 25.60 -16.05
C LEU A 15 -8.33 24.85 -15.52
N LEU A 16 -7.84 23.84 -16.25
CA LEU A 16 -6.72 23.02 -15.80
C LEU A 16 -5.45 23.84 -15.61
N SER A 17 -5.17 24.77 -16.51
CA SER A 17 -3.99 25.64 -16.42
C SER A 17 -4.07 26.56 -15.21
N GLY A 18 -5.24 27.16 -14.95
CA GLY A 18 -5.46 28.01 -13.78
C GLY A 18 -5.33 27.22 -12.48
N ALA A 19 -5.91 26.02 -12.42
CA ALA A 19 -5.78 25.13 -11.27
C ALA A 19 -4.32 24.74 -11.01
N TYR A 20 -3.54 24.44 -12.07
CA TYR A 20 -2.12 24.13 -11.95
C TYR A 20 -1.27 25.31 -11.46
N GLN A 21 -1.62 26.55 -11.84
CA GLN A 21 -0.96 27.74 -11.31
C GLN A 21 -1.23 27.91 -9.81
N GLN A 22 -2.48 27.70 -9.38
CA GLN A 22 -2.83 27.73 -7.95
C GLN A 22 -2.13 26.62 -7.17
N TYR A 23 -1.96 25.44 -7.76
CA TYR A 23 -1.21 24.34 -7.15
C TYR A 23 0.21 24.74 -6.76
N TRP A 24 0.94 25.48 -7.60
CA TRP A 24 2.29 25.95 -7.25
C TRP A 24 2.29 26.87 -6.05
N LEU A 25 1.32 27.80 -5.98
CA LEU A 25 1.17 28.70 -4.84
C LEU A 25 0.88 27.92 -3.55
N GLU A 26 0.03 26.91 -3.61
CA GLU A 26 -0.29 26.05 -2.46
C GLU A 26 0.85 25.12 -2.06
N LEU A 27 1.63 24.64 -3.02
CA LEU A 27 2.81 23.81 -2.78
C LEU A 27 3.91 24.60 -2.06
N ASP A 28 4.13 25.86 -2.45
CA ASP A 28 5.12 26.74 -1.81
C ASP A 28 4.70 27.16 -0.40
N ARG A 29 3.38 27.20 -0.12
CA ARG A 29 2.84 27.44 1.23
C ARG A 29 3.01 26.25 2.17
N ASP A 30 3.20 25.04 1.64
CA ASP A 30 3.33 23.85 2.46
C ASP A 30 4.72 23.70 3.08
N THR A 31 4.81 24.08 4.36
CA THR A 31 6.02 23.96 5.19
C THR A 31 6.15 22.62 5.89
N SER A 32 5.17 21.71 5.76
CA SER A 32 5.21 20.38 6.40
C SER A 32 6.19 19.41 5.73
N ALA A 33 6.80 19.82 4.63
CA ALA A 33 7.73 19.06 3.83
C ALA A 33 8.87 18.47 4.67
N LYS A 34 8.94 17.14 4.72
CA LYS A 34 10.16 16.47 5.20
C LYS A 34 11.23 16.52 4.11
N PRO A 35 12.51 16.73 4.46
CA PRO A 35 13.58 16.62 3.49
C PRO A 35 13.60 15.21 2.90
N PHE A 36 14.04 15.09 1.65
CA PHE A 36 14.26 13.78 1.05
C PHE A 36 15.37 13.05 1.79
N LEU A 37 15.18 11.73 1.96
CA LEU A 37 16.21 10.84 2.45
C LEU A 37 17.40 10.90 1.49
N PRO A 38 18.63 11.04 2.01
CA PRO A 38 19.81 11.12 1.18
C PRO A 38 20.17 9.77 0.58
N TYR A 39 20.78 9.78 -0.60
CA TYR A 39 21.56 8.66 -1.11
C TYR A 39 22.94 8.64 -0.44
N GLY A 40 23.60 7.48 -0.44
CA GLY A 40 24.90 7.29 0.20
C GLY A 40 24.84 6.45 1.48
N LEU A 41 23.64 6.14 1.98
CA LEU A 41 23.45 5.19 3.10
C LEU A 41 23.93 3.78 2.73
N GLU A 42 23.93 3.44 1.44
CA GLU A 42 24.44 2.18 0.92
C GLU A 42 25.97 2.04 1.01
N LYS A 43 26.70 3.15 1.18
CA LYS A 43 28.16 3.10 1.32
C LYS A 43 28.57 2.31 2.55
N GLU A 44 27.84 2.46 3.65
CA GLU A 44 28.03 1.67 4.87
C GLU A 44 27.84 0.16 4.62
N VAL A 45 26.96 -0.21 3.69
CA VAL A 45 26.66 -1.61 3.31
C VAL A 45 27.76 -2.20 2.42
N SER A 46 28.34 -1.39 1.53
CA SER A 46 29.41 -1.82 0.62
C SER A 46 30.69 -2.26 1.36
N GLU A 47 30.91 -1.74 2.56
CA GLU A 47 32.05 -2.10 3.40
C GLU A 47 31.93 -3.51 4.00
N TRP A 48 30.75 -4.12 3.97
CA TRP A 48 30.48 -5.40 4.64
C TRP A 48 31.07 -6.61 3.92
N SER A 49 31.68 -6.45 2.73
CA SER A 49 32.39 -7.50 1.98
C SER A 49 31.63 -8.83 1.91
N LEU A 50 30.41 -8.78 1.40
CA LEU A 50 29.45 -9.88 1.45
C LEU A 50 29.68 -10.90 0.32
N PRO A 51 29.42 -12.21 0.55
CA PRO A 51 29.50 -13.20 -0.52
C PRO A 51 28.51 -12.92 -1.66
N ARG A 52 28.87 -13.35 -2.88
CA ARG A 52 27.95 -13.53 -4.03
C ARG A 52 27.03 -12.32 -4.31
N PHE A 53 27.61 -11.13 -4.48
CA PHE A 53 26.87 -9.89 -4.81
C PHE A 53 25.87 -9.41 -3.73
N GLY A 54 26.00 -9.89 -2.49
CA GLY A 54 25.11 -9.48 -1.39
C GLY A 54 25.16 -7.98 -1.08
N ASP A 55 26.33 -7.36 -1.24
CA ASP A 55 26.55 -5.92 -1.11
C ASP A 55 25.80 -5.12 -2.19
N GLN A 56 25.85 -5.58 -3.44
CA GLN A 56 25.13 -4.96 -4.55
C GLN A 56 23.61 -5.12 -4.37
N MET A 57 23.16 -6.30 -3.95
CA MET A 57 21.74 -6.57 -3.67
C MET A 57 21.20 -5.66 -2.56
N LEU A 58 21.91 -5.53 -1.43
CA LEU A 58 21.46 -4.68 -0.34
C LEU A 58 21.51 -3.20 -0.72
N SER A 59 22.58 -2.77 -1.39
CA SER A 59 22.72 -1.37 -1.86
C SER A 59 21.63 -0.98 -2.84
N SER A 60 21.31 -1.83 -3.82
CA SER A 60 20.26 -1.54 -4.80
C SER A 60 18.87 -1.52 -4.16
N ASN A 61 18.57 -2.47 -3.27
CA ASN A 61 17.29 -2.53 -2.57
C ASN A 61 17.10 -1.34 -1.61
N LEU A 62 18.17 -0.89 -0.93
CA LEU A 62 18.12 0.30 -0.09
C LEU A 62 17.83 1.56 -0.92
N ASN A 63 18.51 1.72 -2.05
CA ASN A 63 18.26 2.83 -2.96
C ASN A 63 16.84 2.82 -3.54
N GLU A 64 16.31 1.65 -3.90
CA GLU A 64 14.92 1.51 -4.33
C GLU A 64 13.93 1.89 -3.23
N LEU A 65 14.21 1.50 -1.98
CA LEU A 65 13.40 1.88 -0.84
C LEU A 65 13.43 3.39 -0.57
N ILE A 66 14.61 4.02 -0.64
CA ILE A 66 14.79 5.48 -0.52
C ILE A 66 13.99 6.19 -1.63
N ASN A 67 14.09 5.71 -2.88
CA ASN A 67 13.32 6.24 -4.01
C ASN A 67 11.82 6.19 -3.72
N ALA A 68 11.32 5.06 -3.23
CA ALA A 68 9.91 4.89 -2.93
C ALA A 68 9.43 5.82 -1.81
N ILE A 69 10.18 5.95 -0.72
CA ILE A 69 9.81 6.82 0.41
C ILE A 69 9.86 8.30 -0.03
N ASN A 70 10.88 8.70 -0.78
CA ASN A 70 10.99 10.07 -1.30
C ASN A 70 9.87 10.39 -2.28
N ALA A 71 9.54 9.47 -3.18
CA ALA A 71 8.40 9.61 -4.07
C ALA A 71 7.09 9.73 -3.29
N TRP A 72 6.90 8.90 -2.26
CA TRP A 72 5.72 8.99 -1.38
C TRP A 72 5.59 10.34 -0.70
N ASN A 73 6.67 10.81 -0.05
CA ASN A 73 6.71 12.12 0.59
C ASN A 73 6.38 13.26 -0.40
N HIS A 74 7.00 13.24 -1.58
CA HIS A 74 6.71 14.23 -2.62
C HIS A 74 5.23 14.22 -3.04
N ARG A 75 4.67 13.03 -3.28
CA ARG A 75 3.29 12.87 -3.76
C ARG A 75 2.26 13.22 -2.70
N LEU A 76 2.52 12.96 -1.42
CA LEU A 76 1.67 13.41 -0.30
C LEU A 76 1.59 14.94 -0.22
N ARG A 77 2.71 15.62 -0.42
CA ARG A 77 2.74 17.09 -0.49
C ARG A 77 1.94 17.60 -1.67
N SER A 78 2.16 17.02 -2.85
CA SER A 78 1.38 17.37 -4.04
C SER A 78 -0.11 17.15 -3.82
N TRP A 79 -0.50 16.02 -3.23
CA TRP A 79 -1.90 15.74 -2.91
C TRP A 79 -2.48 16.78 -1.93
N THR A 80 -1.74 17.11 -0.87
CA THR A 80 -2.16 18.13 0.10
C THR A 80 -2.39 19.49 -0.55
N ALA A 81 -1.48 19.94 -1.43
CA ALA A 81 -1.64 21.19 -2.18
C ALA A 81 -2.85 21.15 -3.11
N TRP A 82 -3.03 20.04 -3.85
CA TRP A 82 -4.20 19.87 -4.71
C TRP A 82 -5.53 19.84 -3.96
N SER A 83 -5.59 19.22 -2.77
CA SER A 83 -6.79 19.24 -1.93
C SER A 83 -7.19 20.67 -1.56
N ARG A 84 -6.22 21.57 -1.33
CA ARG A 84 -6.50 23.00 -1.10
C ARG A 84 -7.00 23.70 -2.35
N VAL A 85 -6.42 23.41 -3.53
CA VAL A 85 -6.91 23.95 -4.81
C VAL A 85 -8.36 23.52 -5.06
N LEU A 86 -8.67 22.22 -4.92
CA LEU A 86 -10.03 21.70 -5.10
C LEU A 86 -11.05 22.39 -4.17
N ALA A 87 -10.66 22.72 -2.93
CA ALA A 87 -11.52 23.41 -1.97
C ALA A 87 -11.90 24.85 -2.41
N THR A 88 -11.16 25.45 -3.36
CA THR A 88 -11.47 26.78 -3.90
C THR A 88 -12.40 26.75 -5.12
N ILE A 89 -12.63 25.58 -5.72
CA ILE A 89 -13.46 25.42 -6.91
C ILE A 89 -14.90 25.14 -6.48
N ASN A 90 -15.78 26.11 -6.72
CA ASN A 90 -17.20 26.02 -6.34
C ASN A 90 -18.05 25.22 -7.35
N ASP A 91 -17.71 25.29 -8.64
CA ASP A 91 -18.42 24.55 -9.66
C ASP A 91 -18.05 23.06 -9.58
N GLU A 92 -19.07 22.22 -9.40
CA GLU A 92 -18.88 20.78 -9.17
C GLU A 92 -18.26 20.07 -10.37
N LYS A 93 -18.62 20.47 -11.60
CA LYS A 93 -18.09 19.87 -12.82
C LYS A 93 -16.62 20.27 -13.02
N ASP A 94 -16.30 21.54 -12.81
CA ASP A 94 -14.91 22.01 -12.89
C ASP A 94 -14.03 21.34 -11.82
N ARG A 95 -14.57 21.16 -10.61
CA ARG A 95 -13.88 20.45 -9.52
C ARG A 95 -13.65 18.97 -9.86
N TRP A 96 -14.62 18.33 -10.49
CA TRP A 96 -14.49 16.96 -11.01
C TRP A 96 -13.37 16.85 -12.04
N ASP A 97 -13.39 17.71 -13.06
CA ASP A 97 -12.39 17.72 -14.14
C ASP A 97 -10.96 17.85 -13.59
N VAL A 98 -10.75 18.79 -12.65
CA VAL A 98 -9.44 18.98 -11.99
C VAL A 98 -9.06 17.78 -11.14
N ARG A 99 -10.00 17.18 -10.40
CA ARG A 99 -9.74 16.00 -9.56
C ARG A 99 -9.33 14.79 -10.39
N SER A 100 -10.09 14.46 -11.43
CA SER A 100 -9.81 13.29 -12.27
C SER A 100 -8.47 13.41 -12.98
N GLU A 101 -8.09 14.62 -13.41
CA GLU A 101 -6.84 14.84 -14.13
C GLU A 101 -5.62 14.81 -13.19
N PHE A 102 -5.71 15.47 -12.03
CA PHE A 102 -4.53 15.75 -11.20
C PHE A 102 -4.48 15.01 -9.86
N VAL A 103 -5.63 14.66 -9.28
CA VAL A 103 -5.70 14.21 -7.88
C VAL A 103 -5.85 12.70 -7.77
N GLU A 104 -6.74 12.08 -8.54
CA GLU A 104 -6.99 10.63 -8.42
C GLU A 104 -5.72 9.78 -8.61
N PRO A 105 -4.86 10.02 -9.62
CA PRO A 105 -3.63 9.23 -9.77
C PRO A 105 -2.67 9.41 -8.59
N LEU A 106 -2.61 10.61 -8.00
CA LEU A 106 -1.76 10.90 -6.84
C LEU A 106 -2.29 10.20 -5.59
N ALA A 107 -3.59 10.29 -5.35
CA ALA A 107 -4.25 9.69 -4.20
C ALA A 107 -4.16 8.15 -4.27
N TYR A 108 -4.39 7.57 -5.46
CA TYR A 108 -4.22 6.14 -5.73
C TYR A 108 -2.80 5.67 -5.37
N PHE A 109 -1.79 6.41 -5.82
CA PHE A 109 -0.40 6.11 -5.49
C PHE A 109 -0.15 6.20 -3.98
N CYS A 110 -0.59 7.28 -3.32
CA CYS A 110 -0.34 7.55 -1.91
C CYS A 110 -1.02 6.54 -0.99
N LEU A 111 -2.28 6.17 -1.26
CA LEU A 111 -3.02 5.19 -0.46
C LEU A 111 -2.41 3.78 -0.55
N HIS A 112 -1.69 3.46 -1.63
CA HIS A 112 -0.95 2.21 -1.76
C HIS A 112 0.36 2.16 -0.94
N GLN A 113 0.99 3.31 -0.68
CA GLN A 113 2.34 3.33 -0.13
C GLN A 113 2.46 2.84 1.32
N PRO A 114 1.54 3.09 2.27
CA PRO A 114 1.57 2.53 3.63
C PRO A 114 1.85 1.02 3.67
N ALA A 115 0.92 0.24 3.12
CA ALA A 115 1.02 -1.20 2.99
C ALA A 115 2.25 -1.64 2.18
N GLY A 116 2.49 -1.01 1.03
CA GLY A 116 3.60 -1.39 0.15
C GLY A 116 4.98 -1.11 0.75
N SER A 117 5.14 0.01 1.45
CA SER A 117 6.41 0.40 2.09
C SER A 117 6.69 -0.48 3.31
N ARG A 118 5.67 -0.82 4.10
CA ARG A 118 5.78 -1.81 5.19
C ARG A 118 6.31 -3.15 4.69
N ASP A 119 5.76 -3.65 3.58
CA ASP A 119 6.18 -4.92 2.99
C ASP A 119 7.63 -4.85 2.45
N ARG A 120 7.99 -3.77 1.75
CA ARG A 120 9.36 -3.55 1.23
C ARG A 120 10.38 -3.42 2.35
N LEU A 121 10.09 -2.64 3.39
CA LEU A 121 10.96 -2.46 4.57
C LEU A 121 11.17 -3.77 5.31
N THR A 122 10.11 -4.53 5.56
CA THR A 122 10.20 -5.85 6.21
C THR A 122 11.12 -6.79 5.43
N ARG A 123 10.97 -6.82 4.10
CA ARG A 123 11.80 -7.65 3.23
C ARG A 123 13.26 -7.20 3.24
N PHE A 124 13.51 -5.90 3.09
CA PHE A 124 14.85 -5.35 3.12
C PHE A 124 15.54 -5.61 4.47
N ALA A 125 14.87 -5.32 5.59
CA ALA A 125 15.39 -5.58 6.93
C ALA A 125 15.70 -7.07 7.15
N THR A 126 14.85 -7.96 6.62
CA THR A 126 15.11 -9.41 6.67
C THR A 126 16.38 -9.78 5.91
N GLN A 127 16.60 -9.21 4.72
CA GLN A 127 17.81 -9.46 3.92
C GLN A 127 19.06 -8.95 4.65
N VAL A 128 19.03 -7.74 5.21
CA VAL A 128 20.13 -7.16 5.99
C VAL A 128 20.51 -8.08 7.15
N VAL A 129 19.53 -8.47 7.96
CA VAL A 129 19.76 -9.38 9.10
C VAL A 129 20.24 -10.75 8.64
N HIS A 130 19.65 -11.29 7.58
CA HIS A 130 20.02 -12.61 7.06
C HIS A 130 21.49 -12.64 6.62
N VAL A 131 21.90 -11.63 5.87
CA VAL A 131 23.27 -11.51 5.38
C VAL A 131 24.25 -11.18 6.51
N GLY A 132 23.84 -10.35 7.48
CA GLY A 132 24.61 -10.12 8.71
C GLY A 132 24.85 -11.43 9.47
N ASN A 133 23.81 -12.23 9.68
CA ASN A 133 23.90 -13.52 10.36
C ASN A 133 24.80 -14.52 9.62
N LEU A 134 24.80 -14.55 8.29
CA LEU A 134 25.72 -15.39 7.50
C LEU A 134 27.20 -15.08 7.78
N ARG A 135 27.49 -13.84 8.23
CA ARG A 135 28.85 -13.40 8.52
C ARG A 135 29.23 -13.59 9.99
N VAL A 136 28.31 -13.35 10.91
CA VAL A 136 28.63 -13.27 12.36
C VAL A 136 28.19 -14.48 13.17
N VAL A 137 27.23 -15.29 12.67
CA VAL A 137 26.68 -16.44 13.40
C VAL A 137 27.26 -17.74 12.84
N ALA A 138 28.09 -18.40 13.63
CA ALA A 138 28.69 -19.68 13.27
C ALA A 138 27.61 -20.74 12.97
N GLY A 139 27.74 -21.42 11.83
CA GLY A 139 26.80 -22.46 11.40
C GLY A 139 25.44 -21.94 10.92
N TYR A 140 25.27 -20.62 10.76
CA TYR A 140 24.05 -20.07 10.20
C TYR A 140 23.84 -20.53 8.76
N ARG A 141 22.63 -20.98 8.45
CA ARG A 141 22.28 -21.51 7.13
C ARG A 141 21.70 -20.41 6.23
N ASP A 142 22.19 -20.37 5.01
CA ASP A 142 21.70 -19.53 3.90
C ASP A 142 20.35 -20.06 3.38
N VAL A 143 19.32 -19.96 4.24
CA VAL A 143 17.95 -20.41 3.97
C VAL A 143 16.94 -19.47 4.63
N LEU A 144 15.99 -18.99 3.84
CA LEU A 144 14.78 -18.27 4.23
C LEU A 144 13.54 -19.20 4.12
N ALA A 145 12.44 -18.83 4.76
CA ALA A 145 11.20 -19.62 4.76
C ALA A 145 10.53 -19.65 3.37
N GLU A 146 10.77 -18.62 2.54
CA GLU A 146 10.34 -18.60 1.14
C GLU A 146 11.02 -19.70 0.30
N ASP A 147 12.27 -20.03 0.60
CA ASP A 147 13.03 -21.08 -0.10
C ASP A 147 12.37 -22.46 0.08
N ALA A 148 11.86 -22.76 1.28
CA ALA A 148 11.17 -24.03 1.53
C ALA A 148 9.93 -24.19 0.63
N LYS A 149 9.20 -23.10 0.37
CA LYS A 149 8.04 -23.11 -0.54
C LYS A 149 8.49 -23.31 -2.00
N VAL A 150 9.61 -22.71 -2.39
CA VAL A 150 10.22 -22.91 -3.72
C VAL A 150 10.71 -24.35 -3.89
N PHE A 151 11.45 -24.90 -2.92
CA PHE A 151 11.94 -26.28 -2.95
C PHE A 151 10.80 -27.29 -3.05
N LYS A 152 9.70 -27.08 -2.32
CA LYS A 152 8.51 -27.93 -2.44
C LYS A 152 7.93 -27.92 -3.87
N ARG A 153 7.87 -26.74 -4.53
CA ARG A 153 7.40 -26.63 -5.91
C ARG A 153 8.35 -27.28 -6.91
N LEU A 154 9.66 -27.18 -6.67
CA LEU A 154 10.69 -27.86 -7.47
C LEU A 154 10.53 -29.38 -7.39
N GLN A 155 10.34 -29.92 -6.18
CA GLN A 155 10.07 -31.35 -5.98
C GLN A 155 8.81 -31.85 -6.68
N GLN A 156 7.85 -30.96 -6.93
CA GLN A 156 6.59 -31.27 -7.63
C GLN A 156 6.68 -31.07 -9.16
N ASN A 157 7.88 -30.89 -9.72
CA ASN A 157 8.10 -30.62 -11.15
C ASN A 157 7.25 -29.43 -11.68
N HIS A 158 7.04 -28.41 -10.84
CA HIS A 158 6.27 -27.23 -11.23
C HIS A 158 6.99 -26.46 -12.34
N LYS A 159 6.31 -26.18 -13.46
CA LYS A 159 6.91 -25.57 -14.68
C LYS A 159 7.51 -24.17 -14.46
N LYS A 160 7.11 -23.49 -13.39
CA LYS A 160 7.57 -22.14 -13.00
C LYS A 160 7.69 -22.05 -11.47
N PRO A 161 8.81 -22.48 -10.87
CA PRO A 161 8.97 -22.50 -9.42
C PRO A 161 9.53 -21.18 -8.86
N HIS A 162 9.50 -20.08 -9.61
CA HIS A 162 10.11 -18.82 -9.18
C HIS A 162 9.20 -17.99 -8.25
N ALA A 163 9.87 -17.25 -7.37
CA ALA A 163 9.36 -16.24 -6.43
C ALA A 163 8.09 -16.63 -5.66
N VAL A 164 8.26 -17.07 -4.41
CA VAL A 164 7.14 -17.22 -3.49
C VAL A 164 7.16 -16.06 -2.51
N PHE A 165 6.18 -15.16 -2.63
CA PHE A 165 6.02 -14.09 -1.65
C PHE A 165 5.34 -14.65 -0.39
N LEU A 166 5.92 -14.35 0.76
CA LEU A 166 5.28 -14.61 2.04
C LEU A 166 4.12 -13.64 2.24
N ARG A 167 3.07 -14.09 2.93
CA ARG A 167 2.07 -13.16 3.46
C ARG A 167 2.75 -12.23 4.47
N ARG A 168 2.21 -11.02 4.67
CA ARG A 168 2.80 -10.02 5.57
C ARG A 168 3.14 -10.58 6.95
N GLU A 169 2.19 -11.24 7.59
CA GLU A 169 2.39 -11.89 8.90
C GLU A 169 3.51 -12.93 8.88
N GLU A 170 3.62 -13.71 7.80
CA GLU A 170 4.69 -14.70 7.63
C GLU A 170 6.06 -14.03 7.41
N ALA A 171 6.09 -12.92 6.68
CA ALA A 171 7.30 -12.14 6.43
C ALA A 171 7.81 -11.45 7.71
N GLU A 172 6.91 -10.85 8.51
CA GLU A 172 7.23 -10.24 9.79
C GLU A 172 7.67 -11.29 10.82
N ALA A 173 7.01 -12.44 10.87
CA ALA A 173 7.43 -13.56 11.71
C ALA A 173 8.82 -14.08 11.30
N GLN A 174 9.09 -14.19 10.00
CA GLN A 174 10.42 -14.53 9.50
C GLN A 174 11.47 -13.51 9.94
N PHE A 175 11.19 -12.21 9.78
CA PHE A 175 12.09 -11.15 10.24
C PHE A 175 12.41 -11.32 11.74
N MET A 176 11.39 -11.45 12.59
CA MET A 176 11.58 -11.58 14.04
C MET A 176 12.37 -12.84 14.41
N ALA A 177 12.10 -13.98 13.76
CA ALA A 177 12.85 -15.21 14.00
C ALA A 177 14.33 -15.07 13.63
N LYS A 178 14.63 -14.45 12.48
CA LYS A 178 16.00 -14.27 12.00
C LYS A 178 16.75 -13.18 12.76
N SER A 179 16.05 -12.22 13.34
CA SER A 179 16.63 -11.07 14.04
C SER A 179 16.74 -11.24 15.56
N SER A 180 16.45 -12.42 16.10
CA SER A 180 16.47 -12.71 17.55
C SER A 180 17.78 -12.35 18.27
N GLY A 181 18.92 -12.33 17.58
CA GLY A 181 20.22 -11.91 18.13
C GLY A 181 20.50 -10.40 18.05
N TRP A 182 19.59 -9.59 17.50
CA TRP A 182 19.80 -8.17 17.22
C TRP A 182 18.93 -7.31 18.15
N HIS A 183 19.58 -6.48 18.97
CA HIS A 183 18.93 -5.70 20.03
C HIS A 183 17.78 -4.81 19.52
N GLU A 184 17.99 -4.10 18.41
CA GLU A 184 17.04 -3.11 17.88
C GLU A 184 15.92 -3.71 17.01
N ALA A 185 15.90 -5.02 16.80
CA ALA A 185 14.98 -5.65 15.86
C ALA A 185 13.51 -5.46 16.23
N GLY A 186 13.18 -5.58 17.52
CA GLY A 186 11.82 -5.38 18.01
C GLY A 186 11.33 -3.94 17.82
N ALA A 187 12.19 -2.96 18.11
CA ALA A 187 11.88 -1.54 17.94
C ALA A 187 11.68 -1.20 16.45
N LEU A 188 12.56 -1.70 15.58
CA LEU A 188 12.41 -1.54 14.12
C LEU A 188 11.08 -2.11 13.63
N MET A 189 10.72 -3.34 14.04
CA MET A 189 9.46 -3.95 13.62
C MET A 189 8.25 -3.16 14.12
N ALA A 190 8.27 -2.66 15.36
CA ALA A 190 7.19 -1.82 15.87
C ALA A 190 6.97 -0.56 15.01
N HIS A 191 8.03 0.11 14.58
CA HIS A 191 7.94 1.25 13.65
C HIS A 191 7.44 0.86 12.26
N VAL A 192 7.89 -0.28 11.73
CA VAL A 192 7.43 -0.81 10.43
C VAL A 192 5.93 -1.11 10.47
N GLN A 193 5.42 -1.65 11.58
CA GLN A 193 4.00 -1.94 11.76
C GLN A 193 3.14 -0.68 11.85
N GLN A 194 3.68 0.42 12.38
CA GLN A 194 3.00 1.72 12.44
C GLN A 194 2.81 2.39 11.07
N MET A 195 3.42 1.86 10.00
CA MET A 195 3.23 2.41 8.66
C MET A 195 1.88 2.05 8.04
N ASP A 196 1.27 0.94 8.45
CA ASP A 196 -0.04 0.47 7.97
C ASP A 196 -0.88 -0.06 9.16
N PRO A 197 -1.24 0.83 10.10
CA PRO A 197 -1.94 0.46 11.31
C PRO A 197 -3.43 0.15 11.02
N GLY A 198 -4.13 -0.41 12.01
CA GLY A 198 -5.55 -0.77 11.87
C GLY A 198 -6.45 0.43 11.63
N ASP A 199 -6.27 1.49 12.41
CA ASP A 199 -7.01 2.76 12.32
C ASP A 199 -6.83 3.45 10.96
N TYR A 200 -5.63 3.46 10.38
CA TYR A 200 -5.41 3.95 9.02
C TYR A 200 -6.19 3.13 7.99
N ARG A 201 -6.17 1.79 8.10
CA ARG A 201 -6.94 0.92 7.21
C ARG A 201 -8.43 1.16 7.37
N ASP A 202 -8.93 1.33 8.60
CA ASP A 202 -10.34 1.64 8.83
C ASP A 202 -10.72 3.01 8.23
N ALA A 203 -9.90 4.04 8.45
CA ALA A 203 -10.11 5.38 7.92
C ALA A 203 -10.06 5.45 6.39
N THR A 204 -9.29 4.57 5.76
CA THR A 204 -9.20 4.46 4.29
C THR A 204 -10.07 3.33 3.74
N GLY A 205 -10.90 2.69 4.55
CA GLY A 205 -11.73 1.58 4.11
C GLY A 205 -10.94 0.40 3.53
N ASP A 206 -9.73 0.11 4.00
CA ASP A 206 -8.82 -0.94 3.51
C ASP A 206 -8.56 -0.82 1.99
N TRP A 207 -8.43 0.44 1.54
CA TRP A 207 -8.43 0.81 0.13
C TRP A 207 -7.45 -0.01 -0.72
N ARG A 208 -6.21 -0.24 -0.25
CA ARG A 208 -5.19 -1.00 -1.02
C ARG A 208 -5.64 -2.43 -1.31
N ASN A 209 -6.20 -3.10 -0.32
CA ASN A 209 -6.64 -4.49 -0.45
C ASN A 209 -7.82 -4.55 -1.44
N ARG A 210 -8.76 -3.63 -1.28
CA ARG A 210 -9.93 -3.51 -2.16
C ARG A 210 -9.56 -3.15 -3.60
N ALA A 211 -8.61 -2.24 -3.79
CA ALA A 211 -8.10 -1.83 -5.09
C ALA A 211 -7.49 -3.03 -5.83
N ALA A 212 -6.72 -3.87 -5.13
CA ALA A 212 -6.18 -5.11 -5.67
C ALA A 212 -7.27 -6.14 -6.08
N HIS A 213 -8.47 -6.01 -5.50
CA HIS A 213 -9.64 -6.82 -5.81
C HIS A 213 -10.66 -6.10 -6.72
N GLY A 214 -10.34 -4.90 -7.24
CA GLY A 214 -11.19 -4.13 -8.14
C GLY A 214 -12.45 -3.53 -7.51
N ILE A 215 -12.48 -3.37 -6.18
CA ILE A 215 -13.66 -2.94 -5.40
C ILE A 215 -13.34 -1.77 -4.44
N SER A 216 -12.31 -0.97 -4.75
CA SER A 216 -11.96 0.20 -3.96
C SER A 216 -12.97 1.33 -4.08
N GLN A 217 -13.07 2.15 -3.03
CA GLN A 217 -13.83 3.40 -3.06
C GLN A 217 -13.27 4.37 -4.12
N HIS A 218 -14.16 5.13 -4.75
CA HIS A 218 -13.83 6.27 -5.62
C HIS A 218 -13.80 7.56 -4.80
N PHE A 219 -13.11 8.59 -5.29
CA PHE A 219 -12.85 9.82 -4.54
C PHE A 219 -13.93 10.91 -4.61
N GLU A 220 -15.11 10.67 -5.25
CA GLU A 220 -16.34 11.47 -5.03
C GLU A 220 -17.45 11.17 -6.05
N PHE A 221 -17.14 10.83 -7.30
CA PHE A 221 -18.14 10.74 -8.38
C PHE A 221 -18.18 9.36 -9.03
N GLY A 222 -19.41 8.93 -9.36
CA GLY A 222 -19.70 7.60 -9.90
C GLY A 222 -20.60 6.78 -8.97
N GLU A 223 -21.43 5.91 -9.54
CA GLU A 223 -22.13 4.91 -8.74
C GLU A 223 -21.12 3.93 -8.15
N VAL A 224 -20.89 4.04 -6.84
CA VAL A 224 -20.19 3.02 -6.06
C VAL A 224 -21.07 1.79 -5.89
N GLU A 225 -20.45 0.62 -5.77
CA GLU A 225 -21.17 -0.65 -5.55
C GLU A 225 -21.94 -0.59 -4.22
N ARG A 226 -23.26 -0.32 -4.28
CA ARG A 226 -24.14 -0.15 -3.09
C ARG A 226 -24.48 -1.45 -2.35
N VAL A 227 -24.29 -2.59 -3.04
CA VAL A 227 -24.65 -3.92 -2.57
C VAL A 227 -23.42 -4.80 -2.66
N THR A 228 -22.87 -5.21 -1.53
CA THR A 228 -21.72 -6.10 -1.52
C THR A 228 -22.17 -7.55 -1.34
N ARG A 229 -21.60 -8.44 -2.15
CA ARG A 229 -21.74 -9.89 -1.99
C ARG A 229 -20.86 -10.38 -0.83
N ARG A 230 -21.45 -10.98 0.19
CA ARG A 230 -20.73 -11.66 1.28
C ARG A 230 -20.88 -13.18 1.15
N VAL A 231 -19.76 -13.90 1.27
CA VAL A 231 -19.75 -15.36 1.39
C VAL A 231 -19.50 -15.69 2.84
N GLY A 232 -20.43 -16.43 3.44
CA GLY A 232 -20.34 -16.82 4.84
C GLY A 232 -21.04 -18.14 5.09
N PHE A 233 -21.30 -18.42 6.35
CA PHE A 233 -22.14 -19.53 6.76
C PHE A 233 -23.61 -19.09 6.75
N SER A 234 -24.51 -20.01 6.44
CA SER A 234 -25.95 -19.71 6.48
C SER A 234 -26.40 -19.51 7.92
N GLU A 235 -27.42 -18.68 8.12
CA GLU A 235 -28.09 -18.58 9.41
C GLU A 235 -29.32 -19.47 9.42
N THR A 236 -29.47 -20.26 10.47
CA THR A 236 -30.66 -21.09 10.70
C THR A 236 -31.48 -20.45 11.80
N LYS A 237 -32.80 -20.37 11.58
CA LYS A 237 -33.73 -19.93 12.61
C LYS A 237 -33.76 -20.95 13.74
N VAL A 238 -33.58 -20.46 14.96
CA VAL A 238 -33.70 -21.24 16.19
C VAL A 238 -34.77 -20.55 17.03
N GLU A 239 -35.75 -21.31 17.51
CA GLU A 239 -36.73 -20.78 18.47
C GLU A 239 -36.05 -20.64 19.84
N GLY A 240 -36.03 -19.41 20.36
CA GLY A 240 -35.57 -19.07 21.70
C GLY A 240 -36.75 -18.75 22.63
N HIS A 241 -36.48 -18.63 23.93
CA HIS A 241 -37.48 -18.29 24.95
C HIS A 241 -37.96 -16.84 24.79
N GLY A 242 -38.87 -16.60 23.83
CA GLY A 242 -39.49 -15.30 23.57
C GLY A 242 -39.38 -14.79 22.13
N GLY A 243 -38.82 -15.57 21.19
CA GLY A 243 -38.73 -15.15 19.78
C GLY A 243 -37.91 -16.08 18.89
N VAL A 244 -37.75 -15.66 17.64
CA VAL A 244 -36.88 -16.34 16.66
C VAL A 244 -35.50 -15.69 16.71
N GLU A 245 -34.48 -16.49 17.04
CA GLU A 245 -33.07 -16.10 16.92
C GLU A 245 -32.48 -16.72 15.65
N PHE A 246 -31.50 -16.06 15.07
CA PHE A 246 -30.73 -16.59 13.94
C PHE A 246 -29.38 -17.04 14.48
N LYS A 247 -29.02 -18.30 14.21
CA LYS A 247 -27.73 -18.87 14.61
C LYS A 247 -26.96 -19.31 13.38
N GLU A 248 -25.68 -18.98 13.36
CA GLU A 248 -24.75 -19.41 12.32
C GLU A 248 -24.69 -20.95 12.22
N ASP A 249 -25.03 -21.49 11.05
CA ASP A 249 -24.88 -22.89 10.69
C ASP A 249 -23.59 -23.08 9.89
N ARG A 250 -22.53 -23.48 10.60
CA ARG A 250 -21.20 -23.73 10.03
C ARG A 250 -21.13 -24.90 9.06
N ALA A 251 -22.15 -25.75 8.98
CA ALA A 251 -22.18 -26.87 8.04
C ALA A 251 -22.59 -26.44 6.62
N ARG A 252 -23.19 -25.26 6.47
CA ARG A 252 -23.73 -24.77 5.20
C ARG A 252 -23.18 -23.39 4.86
N LYS A 253 -22.66 -23.25 3.64
CA LYS A 253 -22.20 -21.97 3.10
C LYS A 253 -23.34 -21.28 2.39
N SER A 254 -23.49 -19.98 2.58
CA SER A 254 -24.45 -19.15 1.86
C SER A 254 -23.80 -17.92 1.27
N VAL A 255 -24.49 -17.36 0.28
CA VAL A 255 -24.19 -16.04 -0.28
C VAL A 255 -25.28 -15.10 0.20
N SER A 256 -24.89 -13.98 0.80
CA SER A 256 -25.80 -12.90 1.16
C SER A 256 -25.43 -11.63 0.39
N TYR A 257 -26.44 -10.82 0.11
CA TYR A 257 -26.31 -9.51 -0.48
C TYR A 257 -26.79 -8.51 0.55
N VAL A 258 -25.90 -7.61 0.97
CA VAL A 258 -26.20 -6.63 2.00
C VAL A 258 -26.03 -5.24 1.44
N PHE A 259 -27.03 -4.39 1.72
CA PHE A 259 -26.88 -2.95 1.59
C PHE A 259 -25.82 -2.48 2.59
N GLY A 260 -24.84 -1.74 2.09
CA GLY A 260 -23.62 -1.42 2.82
C GLY A 260 -22.42 -1.33 1.88
N GLY A 261 -22.68 -0.96 0.62
CA GLY A 261 -21.65 -0.45 -0.26
C GLY A 261 -20.92 0.74 0.33
N TYR A 262 -19.78 1.09 -0.25
CA TYR A 262 -18.89 2.06 0.33
C TYR A 262 -19.16 3.45 -0.23
N ASP A 263 -19.26 4.45 0.65
CA ASP A 263 -19.29 5.86 0.24
C ASP A 263 -17.95 6.26 -0.40
N ALA A 264 -17.94 7.38 -1.13
CA ALA A 264 -16.70 7.92 -1.64
C ALA A 264 -15.74 8.32 -0.51
N LEU A 265 -14.43 8.21 -0.77
CA LEU A 265 -13.35 8.63 0.14
C LEU A 265 -13.13 10.13 0.13
#